data_AF-A0A286GE04-F1
#
_entry.id   AF-A0A286GE04-F1
#
_cell.length_a   1.000
_cell.length_b   1.000
_cell.length_c   1.000
_cell.angle_alpha   90.00
_cell.angle_beta   90.00
_cell.angle_gamma   90.00
#
_symmetry.space_group_name_H-M   'P 1'
#
loop_
_entity.id
_entity.type
_entity.pdbx_description
1 polymer ?
#
loop_
_entity_poly.entity_id
_entity_poly.type
_entity_poly.pdbx_seq_one_letter_code
_entity_poly.pdbx_strand_id
1 'polypeptide(L)'
;MRKQLRAAIARLAPEAIDGVQNLQGLPDRLDRIDEDLSGLSELVRQVDLRVNHFQQFDFRLQKLRSLAAQVEPYQPAYGLPGVIAEPARDSVDRCRAIENHFGGRVRGKRLLDVGSSLGFVCYWFADRGMVTEGWEGNPANAEVAQLIGELNGVPSRIRTQLFDADSVATIGPGQFDVVTLLSVLHHVVYHQGLEQTQVLMRDLLQRVPVLVLELARKGEDPDLFWDASLPEDELDIFALVRDEVEIVQLGMFGTHLSDKARPLYVVSRKERVSVNDREYAVTSSRAEAYPGSAAVVDHESRRYMWGDGVFIKQYRLAERTSANARLITHEISALIGIQHLSRAPRLIDYEVSGDVATVVYGRVAGDLLETGAPLPAEQIDAIVGEILAALRELHGEGLFHNDVRSWNILWDGTTARLIDYADTSSTDFDGDLVSVLWLVHALTTGTREPTEQGKSQLPPREALDPRFHELYDQVAGGIRRATELAQ
;
A
#
# COMPACT_ATOMS: atom_id res chain seq x y z
N MET A 1 -66.76 -41.05 -69.57
CA MET A 1 -65.30 -40.90 -69.43
C MET A 1 -64.77 -40.96 -67.99
N ARG A 2 -65.15 -40.08 -67.04
CA ARG A 2 -64.65 -40.10 -65.65
C ARG A 2 -64.89 -41.41 -64.86
N LYS A 3 -66.04 -42.08 -65.05
CA LYS A 3 -66.34 -43.38 -64.40
C LYS A 3 -65.49 -44.54 -64.94
N GLN A 4 -65.15 -44.50 -66.23
CA GLN A 4 -64.33 -45.54 -66.87
C GLN A 4 -62.84 -45.36 -66.53
N LEU A 5 -62.37 -44.12 -66.37
CA LEU A 5 -61.01 -43.84 -65.92
C LEU A 5 -60.78 -44.27 -64.46
N ARG A 6 -61.77 -44.08 -63.57
CA ARG A 6 -61.73 -44.57 -62.18
C ARG A 6 -61.67 -46.09 -62.07
N ALA A 7 -62.41 -46.80 -62.91
CA ALA A 7 -62.38 -48.27 -62.93
C ALA A 7 -61.04 -48.82 -63.47
N ALA A 8 -60.39 -48.10 -64.38
CA ALA A 8 -59.07 -48.46 -64.88
C ALA A 8 -57.95 -48.23 -63.83
N ILE A 9 -58.01 -47.10 -63.11
CA ILE A 9 -57.04 -46.79 -62.04
C ILE A 9 -57.17 -47.76 -60.85
N ALA A 10 -58.39 -48.15 -60.47
CA ALA A 10 -58.63 -49.14 -59.42
C ALA A 10 -58.10 -50.55 -59.74
N ARG A 11 -57.87 -50.87 -61.03
CA ARG A 11 -57.29 -52.15 -61.47
C ARG A 11 -55.77 -52.12 -61.61
N LEU A 12 -55.16 -50.96 -61.79
CA LEU A 12 -53.73 -50.82 -62.09
C LEU A 12 -52.90 -50.40 -60.87
N ALA A 13 -53.48 -49.69 -59.90
CA ALA A 13 -52.79 -49.31 -58.66
C ALA A 13 -53.81 -49.05 -57.53
N PRO A 14 -54.19 -50.08 -56.74
CA PRO A 14 -55.14 -49.94 -55.64
C PRO A 14 -54.66 -48.94 -54.57
N GLU A 15 -53.36 -48.91 -54.30
CA GLU A 15 -52.71 -48.07 -53.29
C GLU A 15 -52.82 -46.56 -53.58
N ALA A 16 -53.04 -46.17 -54.84
CA ALA A 16 -53.22 -44.77 -55.22
C ALA A 16 -54.58 -44.19 -54.79
N ILE A 17 -55.58 -45.04 -54.51
CA ILE A 17 -56.90 -44.62 -54.02
C ILE A 17 -56.86 -44.35 -52.51
N ASP A 18 -56.12 -45.16 -51.75
CA ASP A 18 -55.91 -44.96 -50.31
C ASP A 18 -55.06 -43.72 -50.01
N GLY A 19 -54.07 -43.41 -50.87
CA GLY A 19 -53.29 -42.17 -50.77
C GLY A 19 -54.13 -40.89 -50.94
N VAL A 20 -55.18 -40.92 -51.76
CA VAL A 20 -56.06 -39.75 -51.98
C VAL A 20 -57.03 -39.54 -50.82
N GLN A 21 -57.47 -40.60 -50.14
CA GLN A 21 -58.30 -40.47 -48.92
C GLN A 21 -57.49 -39.94 -47.72
N ASN A 22 -56.23 -40.35 -47.58
CA ASN A 22 -55.34 -39.82 -46.53
C ASN A 22 -54.95 -38.34 -46.73
N LEU A 23 -55.01 -37.82 -47.97
CA LEU A 23 -54.75 -36.41 -48.28
C LEU A 23 -55.93 -35.47 -47.97
N GLN A 24 -57.17 -35.98 -47.85
CA GLN A 24 -58.36 -35.15 -47.64
C GLN A 24 -58.49 -34.61 -46.20
N GLY A 25 -57.91 -35.28 -45.20
CA GLY A 25 -57.95 -34.86 -43.79
C GLY A 25 -56.68 -34.12 -43.32
N LEU A 26 -55.74 -33.87 -44.22
CA LEU A 26 -54.47 -33.19 -43.93
C LEU A 26 -54.64 -31.68 -43.63
N PRO A 27 -55.49 -30.92 -44.37
CA PRO A 27 -55.76 -29.52 -44.05
C PRO A 27 -56.33 -29.35 -42.64
N ASP A 28 -57.38 -30.09 -42.27
CA ASP A 28 -58.01 -30.02 -40.94
C ASP A 28 -57.08 -30.44 -39.78
N ARG A 29 -56.01 -31.19 -40.07
CA ARG A 29 -54.98 -31.55 -39.09
C ARG A 29 -53.91 -30.47 -38.98
N LEU A 30 -53.55 -29.83 -40.10
CA LEU A 30 -52.64 -28.70 -40.11
C LEU A 30 -53.24 -27.50 -39.40
N ASP A 31 -54.53 -27.20 -39.64
CA ASP A 31 -55.24 -26.11 -38.98
C ASP A 31 -55.31 -26.31 -37.47
N ARG A 32 -55.55 -27.56 -37.02
CA ARG A 32 -55.51 -27.90 -35.58
C ARG A 32 -54.12 -27.75 -34.96
N ILE A 33 -53.07 -28.14 -35.68
CA ILE A 33 -51.70 -27.94 -35.21
C ILE A 33 -51.37 -26.45 -35.11
N ASP A 34 -51.87 -25.63 -36.04
CA ASP A 34 -51.63 -24.19 -36.05
C ASP A 34 -52.40 -23.47 -34.93
N GLU A 35 -53.62 -23.92 -34.61
CA GLU A 35 -54.38 -23.49 -33.44
C GLU A 35 -53.67 -23.89 -32.12
N ASP A 36 -53.18 -25.13 -32.03
CA ASP A 36 -52.45 -25.62 -30.86
C ASP A 36 -51.12 -24.86 -30.66
N LEU A 37 -50.39 -24.59 -31.75
CA LEU A 37 -49.15 -23.79 -31.73
C LEU A 37 -49.42 -22.34 -31.33
N SER A 38 -50.52 -21.75 -31.83
CA SER A 38 -50.94 -20.40 -31.44
C SER A 38 -51.31 -20.33 -29.96
N GLY A 39 -52.02 -21.34 -29.45
CA GLY A 39 -52.36 -21.48 -28.03
C GLY A 39 -51.11 -21.63 -27.15
N LEU A 40 -50.14 -22.45 -27.57
CA LEU A 40 -48.85 -22.60 -26.90
C LEU A 40 -48.04 -21.31 -26.91
N SER A 41 -47.99 -20.59 -28.04
CA SER A 41 -47.29 -19.32 -28.16
C SER A 41 -47.86 -18.25 -27.23
N GLU A 42 -49.17 -18.19 -27.09
CA GLU A 42 -49.82 -17.26 -26.15
C GLU A 42 -49.54 -17.63 -24.69
N LEU A 43 -49.51 -18.93 -24.38
CA LEU A 43 -49.20 -19.42 -23.04
C LEU A 43 -47.73 -19.11 -22.67
N VAL A 44 -46.80 -19.32 -23.61
CA VAL A 44 -45.39 -18.93 -23.46
C VAL A 44 -45.28 -17.43 -23.25
N ARG A 45 -45.98 -16.60 -24.04
CA ARG A 45 -45.98 -15.14 -23.87
C ARG A 45 -46.50 -14.70 -22.50
N GLN A 46 -47.55 -15.35 -21.98
CA GLN A 46 -48.09 -15.06 -20.65
C GLN A 46 -47.13 -15.47 -19.52
N VAL A 47 -46.43 -16.60 -19.67
CA VAL A 47 -45.36 -17.00 -18.75
C VAL A 47 -44.23 -15.98 -18.78
N ASP A 48 -43.80 -15.57 -19.98
CA ASP A 48 -42.71 -14.60 -20.16
C ASP A 48 -43.05 -13.22 -19.55
N LEU A 49 -44.30 -12.76 -19.71
CA LEU A 49 -44.79 -11.54 -19.07
C LEU A 49 -44.82 -11.66 -17.53
N ARG A 50 -45.20 -12.82 -16.98
CA ARG A 50 -45.14 -13.06 -15.53
C ARG A 50 -43.72 -13.10 -15.02
N VAL A 51 -42.81 -13.79 -15.72
CA VAL A 51 -41.38 -13.85 -15.37
C VAL A 51 -40.77 -12.46 -15.37
N ASN A 52 -41.05 -11.64 -16.40
CA ASN A 52 -40.61 -10.25 -16.45
C ASN A 52 -41.22 -9.38 -15.35
N HIS A 53 -42.48 -9.61 -14.97
CA HIS A 53 -43.12 -8.91 -13.85
C HIS A 53 -42.54 -9.32 -12.48
N PHE A 54 -42.16 -10.58 -12.30
CA PHE A 54 -41.45 -11.05 -11.11
C PHE A 54 -40.02 -10.51 -11.03
N GLN A 55 -39.35 -10.28 -12.16
CA GLN A 55 -38.04 -9.62 -12.21
C GLN A 55 -38.08 -8.13 -11.81
N GLN A 56 -39.26 -7.49 -11.81
CA GLN A 56 -39.42 -6.10 -11.34
C GLN A 56 -39.49 -5.98 -9.80
N PHE A 57 -39.75 -7.06 -9.07
CA PHE A 57 -39.71 -7.10 -7.61
C PHE A 57 -38.39 -7.69 -7.14
N ASP A 58 -37.44 -6.84 -6.72
CA ASP A 58 -36.27 -7.34 -6.02
C ASP A 58 -36.66 -7.75 -4.58
N PHE A 59 -37.12 -8.99 -4.43
CA PHE A 59 -37.45 -9.58 -3.12
C PHE A 59 -36.28 -9.52 -2.13
N ARG A 60 -35.04 -9.37 -2.61
CA ARG A 60 -33.87 -9.20 -1.75
C ARG A 60 -33.89 -7.87 -1.00
N LEU A 61 -34.37 -6.78 -1.63
CA LEU A 61 -34.49 -5.48 -0.94
C LEU A 61 -35.60 -5.50 0.12
N GLN A 62 -36.72 -6.19 -0.16
CA GLN A 62 -37.76 -6.39 0.84
C GLN A 62 -37.27 -7.29 1.98
N LYS A 63 -36.58 -8.39 1.66
CA LYS A 63 -35.92 -9.26 2.64
C LYS A 63 -34.94 -8.45 3.51
N LEU A 64 -34.11 -7.62 2.88
CA LEU A 64 -33.15 -6.75 3.58
C LEU A 64 -33.86 -5.83 4.57
N ARG A 65 -34.92 -5.12 4.15
CA ARG A 65 -35.70 -4.27 5.06
C ARG A 65 -36.29 -5.05 6.25
N SER A 66 -36.78 -6.27 5.99
CA SER A 66 -37.32 -7.13 7.05
C SER A 66 -36.27 -7.60 8.04
N LEU A 67 -35.05 -7.90 7.59
CA LEU A 67 -33.95 -8.32 8.46
C LEU A 67 -33.33 -7.12 9.18
N ALA A 68 -33.16 -6.00 8.49
CA ALA A 68 -32.66 -4.75 9.03
C ALA A 68 -33.51 -4.24 10.21
N ALA A 69 -34.82 -4.48 10.18
CA ALA A 69 -35.73 -4.15 11.28
C ALA A 69 -35.55 -5.01 12.55
N GLN A 70 -34.80 -6.12 12.46
CA GLN A 70 -34.56 -7.05 13.57
C GLN A 70 -33.19 -6.87 14.22
N VAL A 71 -32.35 -6.01 13.67
CA VAL A 71 -31.00 -5.74 14.16
C VAL A 71 -30.91 -4.32 14.71
N GLU A 72 -29.94 -4.09 15.58
CA GLU A 72 -29.63 -2.75 16.04
C GLU A 72 -29.14 -1.91 14.85
N PRO A 73 -29.70 -0.70 14.63
CA PRO A 73 -29.29 0.18 13.54
C PRO A 73 -27.96 0.89 13.86
N TYR A 74 -26.91 0.14 14.16
CA TYR A 74 -25.62 0.70 14.60
C TYR A 74 -24.91 1.48 13.48
N GLN A 75 -24.98 0.96 12.24
CA GLN A 75 -24.37 1.54 11.04
C GLN A 75 -25.42 1.84 9.97
N PRO A 76 -25.12 2.69 8.97
CA PRO A 76 -25.94 2.83 7.78
C PRO A 76 -25.85 1.57 6.92
N ALA A 77 -26.87 1.30 6.10
CA ALA A 77 -26.74 0.33 5.02
C ALA A 77 -25.94 0.96 3.87
N TYR A 78 -24.71 0.48 3.67
CA TYR A 78 -23.80 1.01 2.65
C TYR A 78 -24.47 1.00 1.26
N GLY A 79 -24.37 2.10 0.51
CA GLY A 79 -24.93 2.23 -0.85
C GLY A 79 -26.47 2.20 -0.96
N LEU A 80 -27.20 1.94 0.14
CA LEU A 80 -28.65 1.69 0.13
C LEU A 80 -29.37 2.66 1.09
N PRO A 81 -29.52 3.95 0.72
CA PRO A 81 -30.13 4.94 1.58
C PRO A 81 -31.59 4.56 1.93
N GLY A 82 -31.96 4.77 3.19
CA GLY A 82 -33.32 4.53 3.69
C GLY A 82 -33.64 3.08 4.06
N VAL A 83 -32.70 2.13 3.95
CA VAL A 83 -32.86 0.79 4.53
C VAL A 83 -32.75 0.84 6.06
N ILE A 84 -31.76 1.57 6.56
CA ILE A 84 -31.63 1.95 7.97
C ILE A 84 -32.07 3.41 8.08
N ALA A 85 -33.15 3.66 8.82
CA ALA A 85 -33.75 4.99 8.90
C ALA A 85 -32.91 5.97 9.74
N GLU A 86 -32.46 5.53 10.91
CA GLU A 86 -31.72 6.35 11.87
C GLU A 86 -30.51 5.56 12.39
N PRO A 87 -29.39 5.55 11.65
CA PRO A 87 -28.20 4.85 12.09
C PRO A 87 -27.57 5.56 13.29
N ALA A 88 -27.13 4.79 14.28
CA ALA A 88 -26.53 5.30 15.50
C ALA A 88 -25.13 5.90 15.27
N ARG A 89 -24.45 5.53 14.16
CA ARG A 89 -23.13 6.05 13.76
C ARG A 89 -23.10 6.28 12.24
N ASP A 90 -22.56 7.41 11.80
CA ASP A 90 -22.40 7.72 10.35
C ASP A 90 -21.33 6.84 9.67
N SER A 91 -20.25 6.53 10.39
CA SER A 91 -19.13 5.66 9.95
C SER A 91 -18.26 6.20 8.81
N VAL A 92 -18.74 7.16 8.01
CA VAL A 92 -17.98 7.84 6.95
C VAL A 92 -16.79 8.61 7.53
N ASP A 93 -16.99 9.27 8.66
CA ASP A 93 -15.98 10.04 9.39
C ASP A 93 -14.72 9.20 9.71
N ARG A 94 -14.90 8.04 10.34
CA ARG A 94 -13.85 7.09 10.70
C ARG A 94 -13.19 6.53 9.44
N CYS A 95 -13.98 6.12 8.45
CA CYS A 95 -13.45 5.58 7.20
C CYS A 95 -12.55 6.60 6.46
N ARG A 96 -12.94 7.88 6.43
CA ARG A 96 -12.12 8.96 5.86
C ARG A 96 -10.82 9.18 6.62
N ALA A 97 -10.86 9.17 7.95
CA ALA A 97 -9.65 9.32 8.76
C ALA A 97 -8.64 8.19 8.48
N ILE A 98 -9.14 6.96 8.35
CA ILE A 98 -8.33 5.78 8.00
C ILE A 98 -7.76 5.91 6.57
N GLU A 99 -8.60 6.28 5.60
CA GLU A 99 -8.18 6.49 4.20
C GLU A 99 -7.10 7.57 4.07
N ASN A 100 -7.27 8.69 4.78
CA ASN A 100 -6.31 9.79 4.81
C ASN A 100 -4.95 9.36 5.39
N HIS A 101 -4.96 8.54 6.44
CA HIS A 101 -3.73 8.00 7.03
C HIS A 101 -2.93 7.17 6.00
N PHE A 102 -3.61 6.36 5.20
CA PHE A 102 -2.96 5.57 4.14
C PHE A 102 -2.59 6.38 2.88
N GLY A 103 -2.86 7.69 2.85
CA GLY A 103 -2.55 8.56 1.70
C GLY A 103 -3.18 8.09 0.39
N GLY A 104 -4.36 7.46 0.45
CA GLY A 104 -5.06 6.87 -0.70
C GLY A 104 -4.46 5.55 -1.22
N ARG A 105 -3.40 5.02 -0.60
CA ARG A 105 -2.73 3.77 -1.00
C ARG A 105 -3.41 2.52 -0.42
N VAL A 106 -4.73 2.41 -0.58
CA VAL A 106 -5.52 1.31 -0.03
C VAL A 106 -5.78 0.19 -1.04
N ARG A 107 -5.78 0.50 -2.34
CA ARG A 107 -6.05 -0.49 -3.41
C ARG A 107 -5.12 -1.70 -3.32
N GLY A 108 -5.67 -2.90 -3.43
CA GLY A 108 -4.95 -4.17 -3.40
C GLY A 108 -4.61 -4.69 -2.00
N LYS A 109 -4.74 -3.86 -0.95
CA LYS A 109 -4.54 -4.31 0.44
C LYS A 109 -5.70 -5.19 0.90
N ARG A 110 -5.42 -6.07 1.86
CA ARG A 110 -6.38 -6.99 2.46
C ARG A 110 -6.78 -6.51 3.84
N LEU A 111 -8.07 -6.28 4.03
CA LEU A 111 -8.66 -5.81 5.29
C LEU A 111 -9.43 -6.93 5.95
N LEU A 112 -9.24 -7.09 7.26
CA LEU A 112 -10.20 -7.79 8.13
C LEU A 112 -10.87 -6.78 9.06
N ASP A 113 -12.20 -6.73 9.05
CA ASP A 113 -12.99 -5.89 9.95
C ASP A 113 -13.65 -6.73 11.04
N VAL A 114 -13.20 -6.55 12.27
CA VAL A 114 -13.68 -7.29 13.44
C VAL A 114 -14.78 -6.51 14.14
N GLY A 115 -15.92 -7.17 14.36
CA GLY A 115 -17.14 -6.49 14.79
C GLY A 115 -17.75 -5.69 13.64
N SER A 116 -17.79 -6.29 12.44
CA SER A 116 -18.14 -5.57 11.21
C SER A 116 -19.56 -5.02 11.19
N SER A 117 -20.44 -5.45 12.10
CA SER A 117 -21.84 -5.03 12.20
C SER A 117 -22.57 -5.21 10.86
N LEU A 118 -23.00 -4.13 10.22
CA LEU A 118 -23.68 -4.17 8.91
C LEU A 118 -22.71 -4.12 7.73
N GLY A 119 -21.40 -4.23 7.98
CA GLY A 119 -20.34 -4.34 6.99
C GLY A 119 -19.91 -3.00 6.37
N PHE A 120 -20.31 -1.85 6.93
CA PHE A 120 -20.09 -0.55 6.29
C PHE A 120 -18.62 -0.28 5.96
N VAL A 121 -17.70 -0.57 6.90
CA VAL A 121 -16.25 -0.39 6.73
C VAL A 121 -15.72 -1.33 5.65
N CYS A 122 -16.13 -2.60 5.67
CA CYS A 122 -15.78 -3.58 4.64
C CYS A 122 -16.15 -3.09 3.23
N TYR A 123 -17.36 -2.58 3.05
CA TYR A 123 -17.84 -2.13 1.73
C TYR A 123 -17.20 -0.81 1.30
N TRP A 124 -17.02 0.14 2.22
CA TRP A 124 -16.34 1.40 1.95
C TRP A 124 -14.94 1.19 1.35
N PHE A 125 -14.19 0.24 1.93
CA PHE A 125 -12.83 -0.07 1.48
C PHE A 125 -12.79 -1.02 0.29
N ALA A 126 -13.75 -1.95 0.16
CA ALA A 126 -13.89 -2.77 -1.04
C ALA A 126 -14.13 -1.92 -2.30
N ASP A 127 -14.96 -0.88 -2.21
CA ASP A 127 -15.19 0.08 -3.31
C ASP A 127 -13.93 0.87 -3.70
N ARG A 128 -12.95 0.93 -2.81
CA ARG A 128 -11.63 1.54 -3.04
C ARG A 128 -10.59 0.53 -3.50
N GLY A 129 -11.02 -0.70 -3.78
CA GLY A 129 -10.21 -1.78 -4.31
C GLY A 129 -9.41 -2.57 -3.28
N MET A 130 -9.77 -2.50 -1.99
CA MET A 130 -9.27 -3.48 -1.00
C MET A 130 -10.00 -4.81 -1.16
N VAL A 131 -9.33 -5.89 -0.77
CA VAL A 131 -9.98 -7.19 -0.57
C VAL A 131 -10.40 -7.26 0.89
N THR A 132 -11.70 -7.33 1.17
CA THR A 132 -12.21 -7.20 2.55
C THR A 132 -12.89 -8.48 3.04
N GLU A 133 -12.64 -8.81 4.31
CA GLU A 133 -13.36 -9.82 5.08
C GLU A 133 -13.90 -9.17 6.36
N GLY A 134 -15.13 -9.48 6.76
CA GLY A 134 -15.74 -9.01 7.99
C GLY A 134 -16.08 -10.16 8.93
N TRP A 135 -15.72 -10.03 10.21
CA TRP A 135 -16.12 -10.96 11.28
C TRP A 135 -17.16 -10.29 12.16
N GLU A 136 -18.32 -10.94 12.28
CA GLU A 136 -19.43 -10.45 13.06
C GLU A 136 -19.93 -11.52 14.02
N GLY A 137 -20.01 -11.20 15.31
CA GLY A 137 -20.44 -12.16 16.34
C GLY A 137 -21.93 -12.46 16.28
N ASN A 138 -22.76 -11.50 15.85
CA ASN A 138 -24.20 -11.65 15.74
C ASN A 138 -24.60 -12.19 14.34
N PRO A 139 -25.16 -13.42 14.24
CA PRO A 139 -25.55 -14.00 12.95
C PRO A 139 -26.53 -13.14 12.15
N ALA A 140 -27.43 -12.41 12.82
CA ALA A 140 -28.42 -11.56 12.15
C ALA A 140 -27.75 -10.33 11.50
N ASN A 141 -26.79 -9.70 12.19
CA ASN A 141 -25.99 -8.61 11.61
C ASN A 141 -25.21 -9.11 10.38
N ALA A 142 -24.59 -10.29 10.49
CA ALA A 142 -23.85 -10.90 9.40
C ALA A 142 -24.72 -11.17 8.17
N GLU A 143 -25.94 -11.71 8.35
CA GLU A 143 -26.89 -11.94 7.26
C GLU A 143 -27.32 -10.62 6.59
N VAL A 144 -27.62 -9.58 7.38
CA VAL A 144 -27.95 -8.25 6.86
C VAL A 144 -26.78 -7.68 6.05
N ALA A 145 -25.56 -7.74 6.58
CA ALA A 145 -24.36 -7.28 5.89
C ALA A 145 -24.17 -8.01 4.55
N GLN A 146 -24.18 -9.35 4.53
CA GLN A 146 -24.06 -10.15 3.30
C GLN A 146 -25.06 -9.68 2.22
N LEU A 147 -26.32 -9.47 2.60
CA LEU A 147 -27.36 -9.04 1.69
C LEU A 147 -27.16 -7.59 1.18
N ILE A 148 -26.60 -6.70 2.01
CA ILE A 148 -26.16 -5.36 1.57
C ILE A 148 -25.07 -5.48 0.51
N GLY A 149 -24.05 -6.32 0.73
CA GLY A 149 -22.98 -6.56 -0.25
C GLY A 149 -23.49 -7.11 -1.58
N GLU A 150 -24.37 -8.11 -1.52
CA GLU A 150 -24.99 -8.73 -2.70
C GLU A 150 -25.81 -7.74 -3.53
N LEU A 151 -26.56 -6.86 -2.87
CA LEU A 151 -27.39 -5.85 -3.54
C LEU A 151 -26.58 -4.73 -4.18
N ASN A 152 -25.46 -4.34 -3.57
CA ASN A 152 -24.57 -3.31 -4.13
C ASN A 152 -23.56 -3.86 -5.15
N GLY A 153 -23.41 -5.18 -5.25
CA GLY A 153 -22.39 -5.81 -6.10
C GLY A 153 -20.95 -5.54 -5.61
N VAL A 154 -20.78 -5.24 -4.33
CA VAL A 154 -19.47 -4.94 -3.73
C VAL A 154 -18.91 -6.22 -3.13
N PRO A 155 -17.80 -6.77 -3.66
CA PRO A 155 -17.27 -8.03 -3.23
C PRO A 155 -16.61 -7.90 -1.84
N SER A 156 -17.26 -8.44 -0.82
CA SER A 156 -16.70 -8.62 0.51
C SER A 156 -17.16 -9.93 1.10
N ARG A 157 -16.30 -10.59 1.89
CA ARG A 157 -16.65 -11.83 2.58
C ARG A 157 -17.05 -11.52 4.01
N ILE A 158 -18.33 -11.68 4.37
CA ILE A 158 -18.78 -11.54 5.75
C ILE A 158 -18.99 -12.91 6.39
N ARG A 159 -18.51 -13.09 7.61
CA ARG A 159 -18.64 -14.34 8.38
C ARG A 159 -19.23 -14.08 9.75
N THR A 160 -20.03 -15.03 10.21
CA THR A 160 -20.37 -15.13 11.62
C THR A 160 -19.18 -15.71 12.38
N GLN A 161 -18.46 -14.85 13.11
CA GLN A 161 -17.22 -15.22 13.80
C GLN A 161 -16.97 -14.27 14.97
N LEU A 162 -16.67 -14.84 16.14
CA LEU A 162 -16.27 -14.10 17.33
C LEU A 162 -14.80 -13.68 17.25
N PHE A 163 -14.45 -12.66 18.03
CA PHE A 163 -13.07 -12.24 18.25
C PHE A 163 -12.54 -12.79 19.58
N ASP A 164 -11.73 -13.83 19.47
CA ASP A 164 -11.14 -14.60 20.56
C ASP A 164 -9.80 -15.23 20.14
N ALA A 165 -9.16 -15.95 21.06
CA ALA A 165 -7.83 -16.53 20.81
C ALA A 165 -7.84 -17.55 19.66
N ASP A 166 -8.90 -18.35 19.56
CA ASP A 166 -9.03 -19.38 18.53
C ASP A 166 -9.15 -18.73 17.14
N SER A 167 -9.99 -17.70 17.01
CA SER A 167 -10.16 -16.93 15.78
C SER A 167 -8.85 -16.25 15.34
N VAL A 168 -8.12 -15.59 16.26
CA VAL A 168 -6.82 -14.97 15.96
C VAL A 168 -5.79 -16.01 15.52
N ALA A 169 -5.79 -17.20 16.11
CA ALA A 169 -4.89 -18.28 15.74
C ALA A 169 -5.09 -18.76 14.28
N THR A 170 -6.30 -18.60 13.73
CA THR A 170 -6.61 -18.95 12.33
C THR A 170 -6.02 -17.96 11.30
N ILE A 171 -5.60 -16.77 11.73
CA ILE A 171 -5.04 -15.76 10.83
C ILE A 171 -3.63 -16.20 10.41
N GLY A 172 -3.47 -16.53 9.14
CA GLY A 172 -2.19 -16.91 8.53
C GLY A 172 -1.25 -15.71 8.35
N PRO A 173 0.08 -15.93 8.36
CA PRO A 173 1.05 -14.87 8.06
C PRO A 173 0.76 -14.20 6.72
N GLY A 174 0.66 -12.88 6.74
CA GLY A 174 0.36 -12.09 5.56
C GLY A 174 -1.00 -12.44 4.93
N GLN A 175 -1.99 -12.91 5.69
CA GLN A 175 -3.37 -13.07 5.20
C GLN A 175 -4.09 -11.71 5.07
N PHE A 176 -3.84 -10.82 6.03
CA PHE A 176 -4.38 -9.46 6.07
C PHE A 176 -3.24 -8.47 6.22
N ASP A 177 -3.38 -7.31 5.57
CA ASP A 177 -2.43 -6.19 5.67
C ASP A 177 -2.89 -5.19 6.74
N VAL A 178 -4.20 -5.12 6.98
CA VAL A 178 -4.85 -4.24 7.95
C VAL A 178 -5.96 -5.00 8.68
N VAL A 179 -6.08 -4.82 9.99
CA VAL A 179 -7.27 -5.21 10.75
C VAL A 179 -7.92 -3.99 11.41
N THR A 180 -9.23 -3.84 11.29
CA THR A 180 -10.01 -2.84 12.03
C THR A 180 -10.73 -3.50 13.21
N LEU A 181 -10.69 -2.86 14.38
CA LEU A 181 -11.50 -3.20 15.56
C LEU A 181 -12.13 -1.91 16.09
N LEU A 182 -13.23 -1.48 15.46
CA LEU A 182 -13.85 -0.19 15.76
C LEU A 182 -14.95 -0.36 16.82
N SER A 183 -14.75 0.20 18.02
CA SER A 183 -15.74 0.15 19.10
C SER A 183 -16.16 -1.29 19.47
N VAL A 184 -15.23 -2.25 19.45
CA VAL A 184 -15.52 -3.67 19.78
C VAL A 184 -14.76 -4.17 21.00
N LEU A 185 -13.55 -3.65 21.27
CA LEU A 185 -12.66 -4.19 22.30
C LEU A 185 -13.18 -4.04 23.73
N HIS A 186 -14.09 -3.09 24.01
CA HIS A 186 -14.69 -2.97 25.33
C HIS A 186 -15.58 -4.17 25.70
N HIS A 187 -16.21 -4.84 24.71
CA HIS A 187 -16.90 -6.10 24.93
C HIS A 187 -15.92 -7.22 25.29
N VAL A 188 -14.76 -7.24 24.62
CA VAL A 188 -13.71 -8.25 24.87
C VAL A 188 -13.14 -8.07 26.27
N VAL A 189 -12.80 -6.84 26.66
CA VAL A 189 -12.32 -6.53 28.01
C VAL A 189 -13.36 -6.89 29.06
N TYR A 190 -14.64 -6.56 28.84
CA TYR A 190 -15.72 -6.92 29.77
C TYR A 190 -15.88 -8.43 29.94
N HIS A 191 -15.89 -9.20 28.84
CA HIS A 191 -16.14 -10.64 28.89
C HIS A 191 -14.92 -11.50 29.21
N GLN A 192 -13.73 -11.08 28.80
CA GLN A 192 -12.49 -11.86 28.89
C GLN A 192 -11.44 -11.25 29.84
N GLY A 193 -11.62 -9.99 30.23
CA GLY A 193 -10.67 -9.25 31.06
C GLY A 193 -9.57 -8.55 30.26
N LEU A 194 -8.91 -7.58 30.91
CA LEU A 194 -7.84 -6.79 30.31
C LEU A 194 -6.62 -7.64 29.96
N GLU A 195 -6.17 -8.53 30.86
CA GLU A 195 -4.98 -9.36 30.64
C GLU A 195 -5.12 -10.27 29.41
N GLN A 196 -6.29 -10.90 29.24
CA GLN A 196 -6.55 -11.72 28.06
C GLN A 196 -6.64 -10.88 26.79
N THR A 197 -7.21 -9.66 26.88
CA THR A 197 -7.23 -8.72 25.76
C THR A 197 -5.81 -8.31 25.35
N GLN A 198 -4.91 -8.09 26.30
CA GLN A 198 -3.51 -7.77 26.02
C GLN A 198 -2.79 -8.91 25.29
N VAL A 199 -3.05 -10.17 25.69
CA VAL A 199 -2.54 -11.36 24.99
C VAL A 199 -3.08 -11.41 23.55
N LEU A 200 -4.38 -11.16 23.35
CA LEU A 200 -4.99 -11.10 22.02
C LEU A 200 -4.34 -10.02 21.14
N MET A 201 -4.12 -8.83 21.67
CA MET A 201 -3.50 -7.73 20.91
C MET A 201 -2.05 -8.05 20.50
N ARG A 202 -1.27 -8.64 21.41
CA ARG A 202 0.09 -9.12 21.11
C ARG A 202 0.06 -10.15 19.98
N ASP A 203 -0.79 -11.17 20.10
CA ASP A 203 -0.83 -12.29 19.16
C ASP A 203 -1.36 -11.85 17.78
N LEU A 204 -2.28 -10.88 17.75
CA LEU A 204 -2.76 -10.28 16.51
C LEU A 204 -1.67 -9.46 15.80
N LEU A 205 -0.92 -8.64 16.54
CA LEU A 205 0.19 -7.83 15.99
C LEU A 205 1.35 -8.69 15.46
N GLN A 206 1.52 -9.92 15.96
CA GLN A 206 2.48 -10.86 15.38
C GLN A 206 2.08 -11.36 13.99
N ARG A 207 0.81 -11.24 13.61
CA ARG A 207 0.25 -11.80 12.37
C ARG A 207 -0.12 -10.73 11.35
N VAL A 208 -0.43 -9.53 11.82
CA VAL A 208 -0.96 -8.44 10.99
C VAL A 208 -0.07 -7.21 11.12
N PRO A 209 0.33 -6.59 10.00
CA PRO A 209 1.24 -5.43 10.02
C PRO A 209 0.64 -4.19 10.70
N VAL A 210 -0.66 -3.94 10.51
CA VAL A 210 -1.34 -2.72 10.96
C VAL A 210 -2.69 -3.06 11.59
N LEU A 211 -2.94 -2.49 12.77
CA LEU A 211 -4.25 -2.45 13.41
C LEU A 211 -4.81 -1.03 13.38
N VAL A 212 -6.13 -0.93 13.26
CA VAL A 212 -6.87 0.33 13.37
C VAL A 212 -7.95 0.15 14.41
N LEU A 213 -7.89 0.92 15.49
CA LEU A 213 -8.72 0.71 16.67
C LEU A 213 -9.51 1.96 17.02
N GLU A 214 -10.80 1.81 17.31
CA GLU A 214 -11.55 2.83 18.04
C GLU A 214 -11.86 2.31 19.43
N LEU A 215 -11.40 3.01 20.46
CA LEU A 215 -11.45 2.52 21.84
C LEU A 215 -12.49 3.26 22.67
N ALA A 216 -13.35 2.51 23.36
CA ALA A 216 -14.15 3.07 24.45
C ALA A 216 -13.22 3.38 25.62
N ARG A 217 -13.60 4.35 26.45
CA ARG A 217 -12.79 4.80 27.58
C ARG A 217 -13.56 4.63 28.88
N LYS A 218 -12.83 4.36 29.96
CA LYS A 218 -13.43 4.31 31.29
C LYS A 218 -14.04 5.67 31.65
N GLY A 219 -15.19 5.62 32.32
CA GLY A 219 -15.97 6.79 32.65
C GLY A 219 -16.66 7.40 31.44
N GLU A 220 -16.81 6.70 30.31
CA GLU A 220 -17.58 7.18 29.15
C GLU A 220 -19.03 7.45 29.55
N ASP A 221 -19.62 6.50 30.28
CA ASP A 221 -20.91 6.61 30.96
C ASP A 221 -20.99 5.47 32.01
N PRO A 222 -21.19 5.79 33.31
CA PRO A 222 -21.25 4.78 34.37
C PRO A 222 -22.42 3.80 34.24
N ASP A 223 -23.45 4.13 33.45
CA ASP A 223 -24.60 3.25 33.22
C ASP A 223 -24.31 2.17 32.15
N LEU A 224 -23.19 2.29 31.42
CA LEU A 224 -22.76 1.28 30.46
C LEU A 224 -22.15 0.08 31.19
N PHE A 225 -22.66 -1.11 30.88
CA PHE A 225 -22.32 -2.35 31.61
C PHE A 225 -20.83 -2.69 31.62
N TRP A 226 -20.06 -2.21 30.65
CA TRP A 226 -18.64 -2.45 30.52
C TRP A 226 -17.75 -1.37 31.16
N ASP A 227 -18.30 -0.20 31.53
CA ASP A 227 -17.52 1.01 31.87
C ASP A 227 -16.51 0.74 33.00
N ALA A 228 -16.99 0.15 34.08
CA ALA A 228 -16.16 -0.18 35.25
C ALA A 228 -15.06 -1.22 34.95
N SER A 229 -15.18 -1.98 33.86
CA SER A 229 -14.21 -3.02 33.47
C SER A 229 -13.06 -2.50 32.62
N LEU A 230 -13.19 -1.29 32.07
CA LEU A 230 -12.15 -0.70 31.24
C LEU A 230 -10.93 -0.24 32.08
N PRO A 231 -9.73 -0.24 31.48
CA PRO A 231 -8.54 0.34 32.10
C PRO A 231 -8.67 1.87 32.24
N GLU A 232 -7.87 2.46 33.13
CA GLU A 232 -7.79 3.92 33.27
C GLU A 232 -7.18 4.58 32.01
N ASP A 233 -6.18 3.95 31.41
CA ASP A 233 -5.63 4.29 30.08
C ASP A 233 -6.13 3.27 29.06
N GLU A 234 -6.90 3.70 28.05
CA GLU A 234 -7.38 2.81 26.99
C GLU A 234 -6.26 2.07 26.24
N LEU A 235 -5.04 2.63 26.21
CA LEU A 235 -3.88 2.02 25.57
C LEU A 235 -3.24 0.90 26.40
N ASP A 236 -3.70 0.66 27.64
CA ASP A 236 -3.24 -0.47 28.44
C ASP A 236 -3.60 -1.84 27.83
N ILE A 237 -4.48 -1.88 26.84
CA ILE A 237 -4.67 -3.08 26.00
C ILE A 237 -3.38 -3.51 25.26
N PHE A 238 -2.39 -2.63 25.16
CA PHE A 238 -1.08 -2.91 24.55
C PHE A 238 0.05 -3.08 25.56
N ALA A 239 -0.23 -3.18 26.86
CA ALA A 239 0.82 -3.21 27.88
C ALA A 239 1.92 -4.26 27.63
N LEU A 240 1.57 -5.42 27.06
CA LEU A 240 2.53 -6.49 26.74
C LEU A 240 3.46 -6.20 25.55
N VAL A 241 3.12 -5.22 24.70
CA VAL A 241 3.85 -4.89 23.46
C VAL A 241 4.11 -3.40 23.30
N ARG A 242 3.91 -2.60 24.36
CA ARG A 242 3.93 -1.13 24.32
C ARG A 242 5.23 -0.58 23.73
N ASP A 243 6.36 -1.24 24.01
CA ASP A 243 7.68 -0.84 23.51
C ASP A 243 7.96 -1.29 22.07
N GLU A 244 7.19 -2.26 21.56
CA GLU A 244 7.33 -2.85 20.23
C GLU A 244 6.43 -2.20 19.17
N VAL A 245 5.50 -1.33 19.57
CA VAL A 245 4.51 -0.73 18.67
C VAL A 245 4.68 0.79 18.54
N GLU A 246 4.34 1.30 17.38
CA GLU A 246 4.05 2.71 17.15
C GLU A 246 2.52 2.91 17.16
N ILE A 247 2.06 3.90 17.93
CA ILE A 247 0.63 4.21 18.09
C ILE A 247 0.43 5.66 17.64
N VAL A 248 -0.37 5.85 16.59
CA VAL A 248 -0.70 7.16 16.02
C VAL A 248 -2.20 7.41 16.21
N GLN A 249 -2.56 8.49 16.90
CA GLN A 249 -3.95 8.89 17.03
C GLN A 249 -4.41 9.65 15.76
N LEU A 250 -5.48 9.15 15.13
CA LEU A 250 -6.06 9.76 13.92
C LEU A 250 -7.12 10.82 14.23
N GLY A 251 -7.77 10.72 15.39
CA GLY A 251 -8.81 11.67 15.79
C GLY A 251 -9.64 11.20 16.97
N MET A 252 -10.66 12.00 17.28
CA MET A 252 -11.69 11.73 18.28
C MET A 252 -13.05 11.73 17.60
N PHE A 253 -13.87 10.71 17.82
CA PHE A 253 -15.15 10.51 17.14
C PHE A 253 -16.28 10.40 18.15
N GLY A 254 -17.36 11.15 17.92
CA GLY A 254 -18.53 11.12 18.79
C GLY A 254 -19.20 9.74 18.82
N THR A 255 -19.86 9.44 19.93
CA THR A 255 -20.71 8.25 20.06
C THR A 255 -22.17 8.66 20.20
N HIS A 256 -23.08 7.71 20.05
CA HIS A 256 -24.50 7.91 20.37
C HIS A 256 -24.83 7.58 21.83
N LEU A 257 -23.82 7.17 22.61
CA LEU A 257 -23.99 6.67 23.97
C LEU A 257 -23.79 7.78 25.00
N SER A 258 -22.85 8.69 24.77
CA SER A 258 -22.62 9.85 25.64
C SER A 258 -22.01 11.03 24.90
N ASP A 259 -21.77 12.13 25.62
CA ASP A 259 -21.07 13.32 25.11
C ASP A 259 -19.56 13.11 24.93
N LYS A 260 -19.04 11.96 25.37
CA LYS A 260 -17.62 11.61 25.27
C LYS A 260 -17.30 10.95 23.94
N ALA A 261 -16.34 11.55 23.23
CA ALA A 261 -15.78 10.97 22.02
C ALA A 261 -14.80 9.81 22.32
N ARG A 262 -14.66 8.91 21.36
CA ARG A 262 -13.70 7.80 21.37
C ARG A 262 -12.49 8.12 20.47
N PRO A 263 -11.26 7.85 20.91
CA PRO A 263 -10.10 7.97 20.06
C PRO A 263 -10.05 6.87 19.01
N LEU A 264 -9.57 7.23 17.82
CA LEU A 264 -9.20 6.30 16.75
C LEU A 264 -7.67 6.26 16.64
N TYR A 265 -7.09 5.08 16.67
CA TYR A 265 -5.65 4.85 16.59
C TYR A 265 -5.29 3.98 15.40
N VAL A 266 -4.11 4.22 14.84
CA VAL A 266 -3.38 3.24 14.02
C VAL A 266 -2.24 2.71 14.85
N VAL A 267 -2.10 1.39 14.88
CA VAL A 267 -1.05 0.70 15.62
C VAL A 267 -0.29 -0.20 14.66
N SER A 268 1.02 -0.06 14.62
CA SER A 268 1.90 -0.90 13.81
C SER A 268 3.09 -1.35 14.63
N ARG A 269 3.71 -2.48 14.29
CA ARG A 269 4.96 -2.86 14.94
C ARG A 269 6.07 -1.94 14.46
N LYS A 270 6.91 -1.50 15.40
CA LYS A 270 8.16 -0.83 15.06
C LYS A 270 8.97 -1.76 14.19
N GLU A 271 9.33 -1.28 13.01
CA GLU A 271 10.19 -2.03 12.11
C GLU A 271 11.57 -2.20 12.78
N ARG A 272 12.15 -3.40 12.66
CA ARG A 272 13.49 -3.69 13.13
C ARG A 272 14.25 -4.45 12.06
N VAL A 273 15.56 -4.20 11.99
CA VAL A 273 16.48 -4.90 11.09
C VAL A 273 17.58 -5.53 11.93
N SER A 274 17.78 -6.82 11.74
CA SER A 274 18.90 -7.56 12.33
C SER A 274 20.10 -7.51 11.41
N VAL A 275 21.27 -7.20 11.95
CA VAL A 275 22.57 -7.28 11.27
C VAL A 275 23.56 -7.88 12.25
N ASN A 276 24.17 -9.02 11.92
CA ASN A 276 25.15 -9.72 12.78
C ASN A 276 24.68 -9.89 14.25
N ASP A 277 23.45 -10.41 14.44
CA ASP A 277 22.79 -10.61 15.74
C ASP A 277 22.50 -9.31 16.54
N ARG A 278 22.67 -8.14 15.91
CA ARG A 278 22.32 -6.84 16.50
C ARG A 278 21.06 -6.27 15.86
N GLU A 279 20.12 -5.87 16.71
CA GLU A 279 18.85 -5.29 16.31
C GLU A 279 18.92 -3.77 16.20
N TYR A 280 18.47 -3.24 15.07
CA TYR A 280 18.34 -1.82 14.79
C TYR A 280 16.87 -1.43 14.62
N ALA A 281 16.38 -0.51 15.45
CA ALA A 281 15.05 0.03 15.30
C ALA A 281 14.99 0.99 14.11
N VAL A 282 13.98 0.82 13.25
CA VAL A 282 13.71 1.65 12.09
C VAL A 282 12.57 2.61 12.43
N THR A 283 12.84 3.91 12.33
CA THR A 283 11.87 5.00 12.52
C THR A 283 11.19 5.41 11.22
N SER A 284 11.85 5.22 10.08
CA SER A 284 11.27 5.49 8.76
C SER A 284 12.01 4.74 7.67
N SER A 285 11.33 4.49 6.53
CA SER A 285 11.94 3.84 5.38
C SER A 285 11.41 4.39 4.06
N ARG A 286 12.23 4.31 3.01
CA ARG A 286 11.86 4.63 1.62
C ARG A 286 12.55 3.69 0.64
N ALA A 287 11.93 3.46 -0.51
CA ALA A 287 12.54 2.70 -1.60
C ALA A 287 13.39 3.59 -2.54
N GLU A 288 13.10 4.89 -2.59
CA GLU A 288 13.80 5.82 -3.48
C GLU A 288 15.09 6.36 -2.83
N ALA A 289 16.21 6.31 -3.54
CA ALA A 289 17.47 6.88 -3.03
C ALA A 289 17.35 8.40 -2.82
N TYR A 290 16.68 9.08 -3.75
CA TYR A 290 16.37 10.51 -3.74
C TYR A 290 15.11 10.77 -4.60
N PRO A 291 14.40 11.91 -4.41
CA PRO A 291 13.20 12.23 -5.18
C PRO A 291 13.44 12.20 -6.70
N GLY A 292 12.63 11.42 -7.42
CA GLY A 292 12.70 11.29 -8.88
C GLY A 292 13.85 10.42 -9.40
N SER A 293 14.43 9.56 -8.55
CA SER A 293 15.47 8.61 -8.98
C SER A 293 14.94 7.64 -10.06
N ALA A 294 15.70 7.45 -11.13
CA ALA A 294 15.39 6.46 -12.16
C ALA A 294 15.58 5.01 -11.67
N ALA A 295 16.20 4.81 -10.51
CA ALA A 295 16.43 3.50 -9.91
C ALA A 295 15.18 2.88 -9.25
N VAL A 296 14.02 3.55 -9.31
CA VAL A 296 12.73 3.10 -8.75
C VAL A 296 12.06 2.04 -9.66
N VAL A 297 12.86 1.19 -10.32
CA VAL A 297 12.31 0.17 -11.23
C VAL A 297 11.67 -0.98 -10.45
N ASP A 298 11.99 -1.14 -9.16
CA ASP A 298 11.32 -2.11 -8.29
C ASP A 298 11.46 -1.71 -6.81
N HIS A 299 10.32 -1.40 -6.17
CA HIS A 299 10.23 -1.09 -4.73
C HIS A 299 10.75 -2.21 -3.82
N GLU A 300 10.98 -3.41 -4.36
CA GLU A 300 11.51 -4.55 -3.62
C GLU A 300 13.04 -4.69 -3.71
N SER A 301 13.72 -3.93 -4.56
CA SER A 301 15.15 -4.14 -4.84
C SER A 301 16.08 -3.43 -3.86
N ARG A 302 15.69 -2.27 -3.33
CA ARG A 302 16.49 -1.45 -2.42
C ARG A 302 15.59 -0.75 -1.39
N ARG A 303 16.07 -0.69 -0.15
CA ARG A 303 15.44 0.04 0.95
C ARG A 303 16.46 0.90 1.66
N TYR A 304 16.06 2.12 1.94
CA TYR A 304 16.81 3.11 2.72
C TYR A 304 16.02 3.38 3.98
N MET A 305 16.63 3.15 5.14
CA MET A 305 15.96 3.18 6.43
C MET A 305 16.71 4.10 7.40
N TRP A 306 15.97 4.80 8.25
CA TRP A 306 16.52 5.63 9.31
C TRP A 306 16.16 5.01 10.65
N GLY A 307 17.10 5.08 11.58
CA GLY A 307 16.88 4.77 12.99
C GLY A 307 17.45 5.86 13.88
N ASP A 308 17.46 5.60 15.19
CA ASP A 308 18.11 6.48 16.15
C ASP A 308 19.63 6.45 15.95
N GLY A 309 20.19 7.58 15.51
CA GLY A 309 21.63 7.73 15.23
C GLY A 309 22.19 6.88 14.08
N VAL A 310 21.35 6.17 13.32
CA VAL A 310 21.78 5.28 12.22
C VAL A 310 21.02 5.51 10.92
N PHE A 311 21.68 5.16 9.82
CA PHE A 311 21.11 5.02 8.48
C PHE A 311 21.42 3.62 7.96
N ILE A 312 20.46 2.96 7.31
CA ILE A 312 20.59 1.57 6.88
C ILE A 312 20.24 1.45 5.40
N LYS A 313 21.15 0.89 4.60
CA LYS A 313 20.90 0.47 3.21
C LYS A 313 20.64 -1.03 3.21
N GLN A 314 19.56 -1.47 2.57
CA GLN A 314 19.27 -2.89 2.37
C GLN A 314 18.99 -3.18 0.90
N TYR A 315 19.77 -4.07 0.29
CA TYR A 315 19.76 -4.36 -1.14
C TYR A 315 19.41 -5.83 -1.35
N ARG A 316 18.42 -6.11 -2.22
CA ARG A 316 18.16 -7.47 -2.69
C ARG A 316 19.16 -7.83 -3.79
N LEU A 317 19.76 -9.00 -3.65
CA LEU A 317 20.82 -9.57 -4.46
C LEU A 317 20.24 -10.76 -5.25
N ALA A 318 19.43 -10.47 -6.27
CA ALA A 318 18.80 -11.52 -7.10
C ALA A 318 19.83 -12.56 -7.58
N GLU A 319 21.04 -12.11 -7.93
CA GLU A 319 22.21 -12.93 -8.20
C GLU A 319 23.48 -12.24 -7.69
N ARG A 320 24.55 -13.01 -7.45
CA ARG A 320 25.87 -12.47 -7.01
C ARG A 320 26.49 -11.47 -7.98
N THR A 321 26.10 -11.51 -9.26
CA THR A 321 26.57 -10.62 -10.33
C THR A 321 25.63 -9.44 -10.58
N SER A 322 24.56 -9.29 -9.81
CA SER A 322 23.64 -8.18 -9.96
C SER A 322 24.33 -6.83 -9.73
N ALA A 323 23.81 -5.78 -10.36
CA ALA A 323 24.30 -4.41 -10.13
C ALA A 323 24.24 -4.03 -8.64
N ASN A 324 23.22 -4.50 -7.92
CA ASN A 324 23.08 -4.31 -6.48
C ASN A 324 24.23 -4.97 -5.70
N ALA A 325 24.57 -6.22 -6.00
CA ALA A 325 25.68 -6.93 -5.37
C ALA A 325 27.01 -6.20 -5.59
N ARG A 326 27.26 -5.73 -6.83
CA ARG A 326 28.46 -4.95 -7.14
C ARG A 326 28.51 -3.65 -6.33
N LEU A 327 27.45 -2.84 -6.37
CA LEU A 327 27.40 -1.53 -5.71
C LEU A 327 27.60 -1.64 -4.19
N ILE A 328 26.83 -2.52 -3.53
CA ILE A 328 26.89 -2.62 -2.06
C ILE A 328 28.21 -3.22 -1.58
N THR A 329 28.76 -4.20 -2.32
CA THR A 329 30.05 -4.82 -1.96
C THR A 329 31.20 -3.82 -2.16
N HIS A 330 31.16 -3.02 -3.24
CA HIS A 330 32.14 -1.97 -3.47
C HIS A 330 32.06 -0.89 -2.39
N GLU A 331 30.86 -0.44 -2.01
CA GLU A 331 30.70 0.57 -0.96
C GLU A 331 31.25 0.09 0.39
N ILE A 332 30.93 -1.15 0.78
CA ILE A 332 31.49 -1.79 1.99
C ILE A 332 33.03 -1.86 1.89
N SER A 333 33.55 -2.34 0.77
CA SER A 333 35.00 -2.50 0.58
C SER A 333 35.75 -1.17 0.61
N ALA A 334 35.18 -0.13 -0.01
CA ALA A 334 35.74 1.21 -0.02
C ALA A 334 35.80 1.76 1.41
N LEU A 335 34.69 1.72 2.16
CA LEU A 335 34.63 2.26 3.52
C LEU A 335 35.46 1.46 4.54
N ILE A 336 35.70 0.17 4.31
CA ILE A 336 36.66 -0.61 5.11
C ILE A 336 38.10 -0.23 4.76
N GLY A 337 38.39 0.03 3.48
CA GLY A 337 39.74 0.29 2.97
C GLY A 337 40.25 1.70 3.27
N ILE A 338 39.35 2.68 3.35
CA ILE A 338 39.67 4.08 3.61
C ILE A 338 40.16 4.25 5.05
N GLN A 339 41.37 4.78 5.25
CA GLN A 339 41.99 4.92 6.58
C GLN A 339 41.77 6.32 7.16
N HIS A 340 41.68 7.33 6.30
CA HIS A 340 41.76 8.74 6.61
C HIS A 340 40.75 9.53 5.77
N LEU A 341 39.46 9.33 6.04
CA LEU A 341 38.44 10.35 5.73
C LEU A 341 37.88 10.94 7.01
N SER A 342 38.04 12.24 7.20
CA SER A 342 37.59 12.95 8.39
C SER A 342 36.05 13.04 8.47
N ARG A 343 35.35 12.95 7.33
CA ARG A 343 33.91 13.25 7.22
C ARG A 343 33.08 12.22 6.46
N ALA A 344 33.63 11.03 6.18
CA ALA A 344 32.85 9.93 5.61
C ALA A 344 31.78 9.41 6.58
N PRO A 345 30.66 8.85 6.08
CA PRO A 345 29.76 8.06 6.90
C PRO A 345 30.51 6.93 7.60
N ARG A 346 30.38 6.85 8.93
CA ARG A 346 31.00 5.77 9.70
C ARG A 346 30.27 4.46 9.43
N LEU A 347 30.94 3.48 8.83
CA LEU A 347 30.44 2.11 8.75
C LEU A 347 30.33 1.54 10.17
N ILE A 348 29.12 1.20 10.61
CA ILE A 348 28.84 0.64 11.94
C ILE A 348 28.79 -0.87 11.88
N ASP A 349 28.07 -1.41 10.89
CA ASP A 349 27.82 -2.85 10.75
C ASP A 349 27.48 -3.19 9.30
N TYR A 350 27.63 -4.44 8.92
CA TYR A 350 27.15 -4.96 7.63
C TYR A 350 26.99 -6.47 7.66
N GLU A 351 26.00 -6.97 6.95
CA GLU A 351 25.76 -8.40 6.78
C GLU A 351 25.33 -8.67 5.34
N VAL A 352 25.86 -9.75 4.77
CA VAL A 352 25.39 -10.30 3.50
C VAL A 352 24.87 -11.70 3.79
N SER A 353 23.55 -11.86 3.79
CA SER A 353 22.85 -13.10 4.14
C SER A 353 21.87 -13.48 3.05
N GLY A 354 22.07 -14.65 2.45
CA GLY A 354 21.23 -15.14 1.34
C GLY A 354 21.25 -14.19 0.14
N ASP A 355 20.08 -13.67 -0.21
CA ASP A 355 19.82 -12.72 -1.28
C ASP A 355 19.68 -11.28 -0.78
N VAL A 356 20.15 -10.96 0.44
CA VAL A 356 20.07 -9.61 1.00
C VAL A 356 21.43 -9.16 1.53
N ALA A 357 21.83 -7.94 1.18
CA ALA A 357 22.90 -7.22 1.86
C ALA A 357 22.31 -6.07 2.65
N THR A 358 22.68 -5.97 3.92
CA THR A 358 22.30 -4.86 4.81
C THR A 358 23.56 -4.18 5.31
N VAL A 359 23.62 -2.85 5.22
CA VAL A 359 24.73 -2.03 5.68
C VAL A 359 24.21 -0.94 6.59
N VAL A 360 24.83 -0.80 7.76
CA VAL A 360 24.47 0.17 8.79
C VAL A 360 25.56 1.22 8.90
N TYR A 361 25.14 2.48 8.78
CA TYR A 361 25.99 3.66 8.89
C TYR A 361 25.61 4.47 10.11
N GLY A 362 26.58 5.18 10.67
CA GLY A 362 26.32 6.30 11.57
C GLY A 362 25.58 7.39 10.81
N ARG A 363 24.50 7.92 11.40
CA ARG A 363 23.72 8.97 10.77
C ARG A 363 24.57 10.22 10.59
N VAL A 364 24.58 10.70 9.36
CA VAL A 364 25.22 11.97 8.98
C VAL A 364 24.18 13.08 9.09
N ALA A 365 24.56 14.21 9.69
CA ALA A 365 23.68 15.37 9.83
C ALA A 365 23.53 16.11 8.49
N GLY A 366 22.35 16.68 8.28
CA GLY A 366 21.98 17.42 7.07
C GLY A 366 20.96 16.69 6.21
N ASP A 367 20.39 17.43 5.27
CA ASP A 367 19.48 16.93 4.25
C ASP A 367 20.22 16.76 2.93
N LEU A 368 19.66 15.96 2.01
CA LEU A 368 20.18 15.87 0.65
C LEU A 368 20.21 17.25 -0.01
N LEU A 369 21.33 17.59 -0.65
CA LEU A 369 21.52 18.91 -1.23
C LEU A 369 20.51 19.14 -2.38
N GLU A 370 19.60 20.08 -2.18
CA GLU A 370 18.62 20.47 -3.19
C GLU A 370 19.22 21.48 -4.17
N THR A 371 19.01 21.24 -5.47
CA THR A 371 19.43 22.15 -6.55
C THR A 371 18.23 22.73 -7.28
N GLY A 372 17.07 22.86 -6.63
CA GLY A 372 15.83 23.36 -7.26
C GLY A 372 15.75 24.88 -7.37
N ALA A 373 16.70 25.59 -6.77
CA ALA A 373 16.85 27.05 -6.83
C ALA A 373 18.34 27.42 -6.67
N PRO A 374 18.76 28.58 -7.21
CA PRO A 374 20.09 29.13 -6.95
C PRO A 374 20.36 29.31 -5.45
N LEU A 375 21.56 28.93 -5.00
CA LEU A 375 22.01 29.17 -3.64
C LEU A 375 22.77 30.49 -3.49
N PRO A 376 22.79 31.09 -2.28
CA PRO A 376 23.64 32.23 -1.99
C PRO A 376 25.12 31.93 -2.22
N ALA A 377 25.85 32.92 -2.71
CA ALA A 377 27.28 32.83 -3.04
C ALA A 377 28.14 32.21 -1.91
N GLU A 378 27.92 32.63 -0.67
CA GLU A 378 28.63 32.14 0.51
C GLU A 378 28.36 30.65 0.81
N GLN A 379 27.13 30.17 0.55
CA GLN A 379 26.79 28.76 0.72
C GLN A 379 27.45 27.90 -0.35
N ILE A 380 27.49 28.40 -1.60
CA ILE A 380 28.19 27.72 -2.70
C ILE A 380 29.67 27.56 -2.34
N ASP A 381 30.33 28.63 -1.85
CA ASP A 381 31.74 28.58 -1.47
C ASP A 381 31.98 27.59 -0.33
N ALA A 382 31.11 27.59 0.69
CA ALA A 382 31.19 26.66 1.81
C ALA A 382 31.03 25.20 1.37
N ILE A 383 30.01 24.91 0.55
CA ILE A 383 29.76 23.55 0.03
C ILE A 383 30.94 23.09 -0.82
N VAL A 384 31.35 23.89 -1.80
CA VAL A 384 32.44 23.51 -2.73
C VAL A 384 33.76 23.34 -2.00
N GLY A 385 34.07 24.22 -1.04
CA GLY A 385 35.27 24.10 -0.21
C GLY A 385 35.31 22.79 0.58
N GLU A 386 34.18 22.39 1.18
CA GLU A 386 34.07 21.14 1.94
C GLU A 386 34.14 19.90 1.05
N ILE A 387 33.52 19.93 -0.14
CA ILE A 387 33.61 18.84 -1.12
C ILE A 387 35.04 18.71 -1.65
N LEU A 388 35.72 19.82 -1.99
CA LEU A 388 37.12 19.78 -2.41
C LEU A 388 38.05 19.28 -1.31
N ALA A 389 37.78 19.61 -0.04
CA ALA A 389 38.52 19.07 1.10
C ALA A 389 38.34 17.55 1.23
N ALA A 390 37.10 17.05 1.15
CA ALA A 390 36.80 15.62 1.18
C ALA A 390 37.47 14.87 0.01
N LEU A 391 37.42 15.43 -1.21
CA LEU A 391 38.11 14.87 -2.37
C LEU A 391 39.62 14.91 -2.22
N ARG A 392 40.20 15.92 -1.56
CA ARG A 392 41.64 15.97 -1.30
C ARG A 392 42.09 14.85 -0.37
N GLU A 393 41.31 14.53 0.66
CA GLU A 393 41.54 13.38 1.53
C GLU A 393 41.46 12.08 0.72
N LEU A 394 40.38 11.87 -0.04
CA LEU A 394 40.16 10.65 -0.83
C LEU A 394 41.25 10.43 -1.90
N HIS A 395 41.60 11.48 -2.65
CA HIS A 395 42.69 11.43 -3.65
C HIS A 395 44.06 11.21 -3.00
N GLY A 396 44.25 11.67 -1.76
CA GLY A 396 45.46 11.41 -0.97
C GLY A 396 45.66 9.93 -0.67
N GLU A 397 44.56 9.17 -0.56
CA GLU A 397 44.57 7.70 -0.45
C GLU A 397 44.67 6.99 -1.81
N GLY A 398 44.75 7.73 -2.90
CA GLY A 398 44.80 7.18 -4.26
C GLY A 398 43.45 6.69 -4.78
N LEU A 399 42.35 7.17 -4.19
CA LEU A 399 40.97 6.84 -4.57
C LEU A 399 40.26 8.06 -5.16
N PHE A 400 39.31 7.81 -6.05
CA PHE A 400 38.38 8.75 -6.64
C PHE A 400 36.96 8.33 -6.25
N HIS A 401 36.06 9.29 -6.02
CA HIS A 401 34.68 9.00 -5.65
C HIS A 401 33.87 8.49 -6.83
N ASN A 402 34.07 9.09 -8.00
CA ASN A 402 33.43 8.78 -9.29
C ASN A 402 31.90 8.97 -9.36
N ASP A 403 31.30 9.67 -8.40
CA ASP A 403 29.87 10.04 -8.44
C ASP A 403 29.59 11.31 -7.62
N VAL A 404 30.42 12.35 -7.81
CA VAL A 404 30.25 13.63 -7.11
C VAL A 404 29.06 14.37 -7.71
N ARG A 405 27.93 14.37 -7.00
CA ARG A 405 26.66 14.97 -7.45
C ARG A 405 25.88 15.52 -6.27
N SER A 406 24.98 16.47 -6.52
CA SER A 406 24.07 17.02 -5.50
C SER A 406 23.35 15.96 -4.66
N TRP A 407 22.90 14.84 -5.26
CA TRP A 407 22.22 13.76 -4.54
C TRP A 407 23.12 12.84 -3.71
N ASN A 408 24.43 13.01 -3.81
CA ASN A 408 25.43 12.34 -2.96
C ASN A 408 26.06 13.31 -1.97
N ILE A 409 25.44 14.47 -1.74
CA ILE A 409 25.91 15.48 -0.77
C ILE A 409 24.80 15.72 0.25
N LEU A 410 25.16 15.66 1.53
CA LEU A 410 24.33 16.11 2.64
C LEU A 410 24.79 17.49 3.11
N TRP A 411 23.85 18.40 3.36
CA TRP A 411 24.09 19.76 3.83
C TRP A 411 23.22 20.09 5.04
N ASP A 412 23.84 20.54 6.13
CA ASP A 412 23.14 20.93 7.37
C ASP A 412 23.00 22.46 7.54
N GLY A 413 23.30 23.23 6.49
CA GLY A 413 23.36 24.69 6.54
C GLY A 413 24.75 25.24 6.89
N THR A 414 25.65 24.40 7.39
CA THR A 414 27.03 24.80 7.76
C THR A 414 28.09 23.87 7.17
N THR A 415 27.84 22.58 7.11
CA THR A 415 28.81 21.55 6.68
C THR A 415 28.23 20.67 5.57
N ALA A 416 29.01 20.51 4.49
CA ALA A 416 28.71 19.59 3.40
C ALA A 416 29.48 18.29 3.59
N ARG A 417 28.82 17.16 3.31
CA ARG A 417 29.41 15.83 3.46
C ARG A 417 29.06 14.97 2.25
N LEU A 418 30.07 14.36 1.69
CA LEU A 418 29.94 13.41 0.58
C LEU A 418 29.48 12.05 1.13
N ILE A 419 28.55 11.41 0.44
CA ILE A 419 27.99 10.09 0.76
C ILE A 419 27.98 9.21 -0.49
N ASP A 420 27.65 7.94 -0.31
CA ASP A 420 27.53 6.94 -1.38
C ASP A 420 28.84 6.61 -2.11
N TYR A 421 29.67 5.81 -1.46
CA TYR A 421 31.00 5.44 -1.95
C TYR A 421 30.97 4.20 -2.87
N ALA A 422 29.81 3.85 -3.43
CA ALA A 422 29.66 2.62 -4.22
C ALA A 422 30.48 2.58 -5.51
N ASP A 423 30.77 3.74 -6.10
CA ASP A 423 31.58 3.88 -7.33
C ASP A 423 33.04 4.28 -7.05
N THR A 424 33.43 4.33 -5.76
CA THR A 424 34.80 4.68 -5.38
C THR A 424 35.81 3.68 -5.94
N SER A 425 36.87 4.18 -6.57
CA SER A 425 37.91 3.33 -7.17
C SER A 425 39.26 4.03 -7.30
N SER A 426 40.32 3.29 -7.62
CA SER A 426 41.65 3.87 -7.88
C SER A 426 41.77 4.58 -9.23
N THR A 427 40.70 4.57 -10.05
CA THR A 427 40.68 5.15 -11.38
C THR A 427 39.61 6.25 -11.44
N ASP A 428 39.98 7.40 -12.00
CA ASP A 428 39.06 8.50 -12.25
C ASP A 428 38.33 8.27 -13.59
N PHE A 429 37.13 7.72 -13.56
CA PHE A 429 36.33 7.44 -14.75
C PHE A 429 35.15 8.39 -14.95
N ASP A 430 34.75 9.13 -13.91
CA ASP A 430 33.65 10.11 -13.94
C ASP A 430 34.19 11.56 -13.90
N GLY A 431 35.44 11.76 -13.48
CA GLY A 431 36.05 13.08 -13.39
C GLY A 431 35.55 13.84 -12.18
N ASP A 432 36.05 13.51 -10.99
CA ASP A 432 35.60 14.13 -9.72
C ASP A 432 35.63 15.67 -9.78
N LEU A 433 36.71 16.26 -10.28
CA LEU A 433 36.83 17.72 -10.38
C LEU A 433 35.96 18.34 -11.48
N VAL A 434 35.74 17.62 -12.58
CA VAL A 434 34.77 18.04 -13.62
C VAL A 434 33.36 18.05 -13.04
N SER A 435 33.05 17.05 -12.22
CA SER A 435 31.79 16.90 -11.52
C SER A 435 31.56 18.01 -10.49
N VAL A 436 32.61 18.47 -9.79
CA VAL A 436 32.55 19.66 -8.93
C VAL A 436 32.17 20.92 -9.73
N LEU A 437 32.69 21.09 -10.95
CA LEU A 437 32.32 22.24 -11.79
C LEU A 437 30.85 22.18 -12.24
N TRP A 438 30.34 20.98 -12.53
CA TRP A 438 28.91 20.79 -12.79
C TRP A 438 28.05 21.05 -11.55
N LEU A 439 28.51 20.64 -10.36
CA LEU A 439 27.87 20.98 -9.10
C LEU A 439 27.81 22.50 -8.90
N VAL A 440 28.93 23.23 -9.12
CA VAL A 440 28.95 24.70 -9.05
C VAL A 440 27.93 25.31 -10.01
N HIS A 441 27.84 24.81 -11.24
CA HIS A 441 26.84 25.25 -12.19
C HIS A 441 25.42 25.00 -11.70
N ALA A 442 25.14 23.83 -11.12
CA ALA A 442 23.83 23.49 -10.58
C ALA A 442 23.44 24.36 -9.39
N LEU A 443 24.36 24.60 -8.46
CA LEU A 443 24.11 25.45 -7.28
C LEU A 443 23.93 26.92 -7.67
N THR A 444 24.62 27.39 -8.70
CA THR A 444 24.49 28.77 -9.20
C THR A 444 23.18 28.98 -9.98
N THR A 445 22.73 27.98 -10.74
CA THR A 445 21.57 28.13 -11.64
C THR A 445 20.26 27.58 -11.09
N GLY A 446 20.31 26.73 -10.06
CA GLY A 446 19.15 25.94 -9.64
C GLY A 446 18.72 24.90 -10.69
N THR A 447 19.62 24.51 -11.60
CA THR A 447 19.38 23.45 -12.58
C THR A 447 20.24 22.26 -12.24
N ARG A 448 19.62 21.14 -11.88
CA ARG A 448 20.32 19.91 -11.46
C ARG A 448 21.28 19.39 -12.53
N GLU A 449 22.40 18.83 -12.09
CA GLU A 449 23.42 18.23 -12.94
C GLU A 449 22.82 17.06 -13.75
N PRO A 450 23.09 16.95 -15.06
CA PRO A 450 22.56 15.84 -15.85
C PRO A 450 23.22 14.51 -15.47
N THR A 451 22.42 13.45 -15.38
CA THR A 451 22.89 12.10 -14.98
C THR A 451 24.01 11.56 -15.87
N GLU A 452 24.04 11.94 -17.15
CA GLU A 452 24.99 11.43 -18.14
C GLU A 452 26.21 12.32 -18.36
N GLN A 453 26.21 13.59 -17.91
CA GLN A 453 27.18 14.60 -18.38
C GLN A 453 28.53 14.62 -17.62
N GLY A 454 28.68 13.81 -16.57
CA GLY A 454 29.96 13.71 -15.83
C GLY A 454 30.86 12.59 -16.32
N LYS A 455 31.31 12.55 -17.59
CA LYS A 455 32.29 11.53 -18.02
C LYS A 455 33.59 12.05 -18.65
N SER A 456 33.69 13.36 -18.85
CA SER A 456 34.91 14.09 -19.26
C SER A 456 34.61 15.52 -19.75
N GLN A 457 33.35 15.93 -19.82
CA GLN A 457 32.95 17.19 -20.44
C GLN A 457 32.80 18.29 -19.40
N LEU A 458 33.54 19.38 -19.59
CA LEU A 458 33.41 20.58 -18.76
C LEU A 458 32.09 21.30 -19.04
N PRO A 459 31.46 21.93 -18.03
CA PRO A 459 30.35 22.85 -18.28
C PRO A 459 30.82 24.05 -19.13
N PRO A 460 29.93 24.76 -19.83
CA PRO A 460 30.32 25.98 -20.53
C PRO A 460 30.93 27.00 -19.55
N ARG A 461 32.16 27.45 -19.83
CA ARG A 461 32.93 28.34 -18.92
C ARG A 461 32.16 29.63 -18.61
N GLU A 462 31.43 30.15 -19.60
CA GLU A 462 30.63 31.38 -19.49
C GLU A 462 29.37 31.20 -18.64
N ALA A 463 28.91 29.95 -18.48
CA ALA A 463 27.77 29.59 -17.64
C ALA A 463 28.19 29.22 -16.22
N LEU A 464 29.49 29.21 -15.92
CA LEU A 464 30.04 29.02 -14.58
C LEU A 464 30.23 30.37 -13.89
N ASP A 465 29.96 30.40 -12.58
CA ASP A 465 30.25 31.57 -11.75
C ASP A 465 31.74 31.97 -11.88
N PRO A 466 32.05 33.25 -12.21
CA PRO A 466 33.42 33.73 -12.39
C PRO A 466 34.36 33.44 -11.22
N ARG A 467 33.84 33.30 -10.00
CA ARG A 467 34.64 32.94 -8.81
C ARG A 467 35.34 31.58 -8.97
N PHE A 468 34.82 30.68 -9.79
CA PHE A 468 35.38 29.34 -10.03
C PHE A 468 36.12 29.21 -11.38
N HIS A 469 36.38 30.31 -12.09
CA HIS A 469 37.11 30.27 -13.37
C HIS A 469 38.54 29.78 -13.23
N GLU A 470 39.21 30.06 -12.11
CA GLU A 470 40.56 29.54 -11.86
C GLU A 470 40.56 28.02 -11.67
N LEU A 471 39.59 27.49 -10.90
CA LEU A 471 39.38 26.04 -10.78
C LEU A 471 39.08 25.42 -12.14
N TYR A 472 38.20 26.05 -12.92
CA TYR A 472 37.89 25.62 -14.28
C TYR A 472 39.14 25.52 -15.15
N ASP A 473 39.96 26.57 -15.18
CA ASP A 473 41.15 26.64 -16.04
C ASP A 473 42.19 25.59 -15.62
N GLN A 474 42.33 25.30 -14.32
CA GLN A 474 43.16 24.22 -13.79
C GLN A 474 42.69 22.83 -14.24
N VAL A 475 41.39 22.55 -14.13
CA VAL A 475 40.80 21.26 -14.55
C VAL A 475 40.88 21.11 -16.07
N ALA A 476 40.60 22.18 -16.83
CA ALA A 476 40.77 22.21 -18.29
C ALA A 476 42.23 22.02 -18.72
N GLY A 477 43.18 22.47 -17.90
CA GLY A 477 44.62 22.23 -18.05
C GLY A 477 45.06 20.79 -17.77
N GLY A 478 44.15 19.92 -17.31
CA GLY A 478 44.38 18.49 -17.11
C GLY A 478 44.59 18.06 -15.67
N ILE A 479 44.42 18.94 -14.69
CA ILE A 479 44.43 18.55 -13.27
C ILE A 479 43.23 17.64 -13.00
N ARG A 480 43.52 16.48 -12.38
CA ARG A 480 42.49 15.48 -12.05
C ARG A 480 42.33 15.25 -10.55
N ARG A 481 43.36 15.54 -9.75
CA ARG A 481 43.32 15.32 -8.30
C ARG A 481 43.20 16.63 -7.54
N ALA A 482 42.35 16.66 -6.53
CA ALA A 482 42.21 17.80 -5.62
C ALA A 482 43.50 18.09 -4.81
N THR A 483 44.42 17.13 -4.72
CA THR A 483 45.77 17.30 -4.15
C THR A 483 46.72 18.09 -5.05
N GLU A 484 46.40 18.22 -6.33
CA GLU A 484 47.22 18.95 -7.33
C GLU A 484 46.75 20.39 -7.55
N LEU A 485 45.56 20.74 -7.04
CA LEU A 485 45.02 22.09 -7.14
C LEU A 485 45.90 23.08 -6.39
N ALA A 486 46.16 24.22 -7.01
CA ALA A 486 46.75 25.37 -6.33
C ALA A 486 45.83 25.83 -5.18
N GLN A 487 46.44 26.37 -4.12
CA GLN A 487 45.73 26.82 -2.92
C GLN A 487 44.81 28.00 -3.18
#